data_AF-A0A0H4WS90-F1
#
_entry.id   AF-A0A0H4WS90-F1
#
_cell.length_a   1.000
_cell.length_b   1.000
_cell.length_c   1.000
_cell.angle_alpha   90.00
_cell.angle_beta   90.00
_cell.angle_gamma   90.00
#
_symmetry.space_group_name_H-M   'P 1'
#
loop_
_entity.id
_entity.type
_entity.pdbx_description
1 polymer ?
#
loop_
_entity_poly.entity_id
_entity_poly.type
_entity_poly.pdbx_seq_one_letter_code
_entity_poly.pdbx_strand_id
1 'polypeptide(L)'
;MKSLTGAMEPSLDSSLEQVESQLPSLLMSPVSFSRIRKVARLLPRSVADFLGFECRLGEGDSPTDCALNLTADGARFLAGQHDLPLPDTLRTESWQRVQRFYQAWGETREPAYVDAGATWLEFDSTSDEPRPNLLFGYWPGQKDIRRPLSWLVESIIPMLLGTPLTQAFQSNLLRCFEACPPGTDDFQVGLMIGRSIQAVRLCVFDIAPDVAPAYLERIGWKGPLDEVRQHLAALAPHADFMGLHLDVGEQLYPQLGLEPGFVAGPWARQPHLEPRWHRQFEQLVGLGLCTPAKREALLRWVGHQRAPAGSRDEDLVLLRGLSHMKVVLRAGAPAQAKAYFGIAHRPLLAADGVA
;
A
#
# COMPACT_ATOMS: atom_id res chain seq x y z
N MET A 1 21.52 -19.86 18.69
CA MET A 1 21.04 -20.23 20.05
C MET A 1 19.53 -20.14 20.06
N LYS A 2 18.83 -21.29 20.14
CA LYS A 2 17.37 -21.33 20.33
C LYS A 2 17.08 -20.87 21.76
N SER A 3 16.47 -19.69 21.91
CA SER A 3 15.87 -19.29 23.18
C SER A 3 14.52 -20.00 23.31
N LEU A 4 14.50 -20.99 24.21
CA LEU A 4 13.30 -21.57 24.80
C LEU A 4 12.64 -20.53 25.70
N THR A 5 11.67 -19.80 25.17
CA THR A 5 10.49 -19.40 25.96
C THR A 5 9.27 -19.69 25.10
N GLY A 6 8.35 -20.52 25.61
CA GLY A 6 7.05 -20.80 24.98
C GLY A 6 6.09 -19.61 25.06
N ALA A 7 6.60 -18.39 24.90
CA ALA A 7 5.78 -17.21 24.80
C ALA A 7 5.09 -17.23 23.44
N MET A 8 3.75 -17.23 23.46
CA MET A 8 2.96 -17.06 22.24
C MET A 8 3.45 -15.82 21.49
N GLU A 9 3.61 -15.93 20.18
CA GLU A 9 3.97 -14.78 19.36
C GLU A 9 2.91 -13.68 19.52
N PRO A 10 3.29 -12.42 19.85
CA PRO A 10 2.33 -11.34 19.95
C PRO A 10 1.65 -11.12 18.59
N SER A 11 0.39 -10.71 18.61
CA SER A 11 -0.30 -10.26 17.40
C SER A 11 0.14 -8.84 17.04
N LEU A 12 -0.15 -8.43 15.80
CA LEU A 12 0.09 -7.05 15.36
C LEU A 12 -0.66 -6.01 16.22
N ASP A 13 -1.77 -6.40 16.89
CA ASP A 13 -2.55 -5.55 17.80
C ASP A 13 -1.69 -4.91 18.91
N SER A 14 -0.71 -5.64 19.43
CA SER A 14 0.23 -5.12 20.44
C SER A 14 0.98 -3.85 19.99
N SER A 15 1.14 -3.66 18.67
CA SER A 15 1.73 -2.47 18.06
C SER A 15 0.76 -1.29 18.05
N LEU A 16 -0.53 -1.55 17.91
CA LEU A 16 -1.59 -0.53 17.92
C LEU A 16 -1.82 0.02 19.32
N GLU A 17 -1.87 -0.84 20.32
CA GLU A 17 -2.03 -0.45 21.74
C GLU A 17 -0.94 0.55 22.17
N GLN A 18 0.28 0.35 21.68
CA GLN A 18 1.44 1.19 21.94
C GLN A 18 1.33 2.63 21.40
N VAL A 19 0.47 2.87 20.40
CA VAL A 19 0.33 4.18 19.74
C VAL A 19 -1.08 4.78 19.86
N GLU A 20 -2.01 4.08 20.50
CA GLU A 20 -3.42 4.47 20.62
C GLU A 20 -3.57 5.90 21.17
N SER A 21 -2.85 6.23 22.25
CA SER A 21 -2.91 7.56 22.88
C SER A 21 -2.34 8.69 22.02
N GLN A 22 -1.56 8.36 20.99
CA GLN A 22 -0.90 9.32 20.10
C GLN A 22 -1.65 9.48 18.78
N LEU A 23 -2.64 8.62 18.51
CA LEU A 23 -3.38 8.59 17.25
C LEU A 23 -4.48 9.65 17.27
N PRO A 24 -4.40 10.70 16.43
CA PRO A 24 -5.41 11.75 16.44
C PRO A 24 -6.76 11.19 15.95
N SER A 25 -7.84 11.43 16.72
CA SER A 25 -9.19 11.00 16.34
C SER A 25 -9.65 11.57 14.98
N LEU A 26 -9.08 12.72 14.59
CA LEU A 26 -9.28 13.35 13.29
C LEU A 26 -8.73 12.53 12.11
N LEU A 27 -7.71 11.69 12.35
CA LEU A 27 -7.12 10.81 11.34
C LEU A 27 -7.70 9.39 11.41
N MET A 28 -8.11 8.96 12.61
CA MET A 28 -8.75 7.67 12.82
C MET A 28 -9.79 7.74 13.93
N SER A 29 -11.05 7.52 13.57
CA SER A 29 -12.14 7.45 14.55
C SER A 29 -11.98 6.23 15.48
N PRO A 30 -12.55 6.25 16.69
CA PRO A 30 -12.57 5.08 17.57
C PRO A 30 -13.21 3.83 16.93
N VAL A 31 -14.20 4.03 16.05
CA VAL A 31 -14.84 2.93 15.30
C VAL A 31 -13.86 2.31 14.31
N SER A 32 -13.14 3.13 13.54
CA SER A 32 -12.10 2.66 12.62
C SER A 32 -10.97 1.97 13.37
N PHE A 33 -10.52 2.54 14.50
CA PHE A 33 -9.49 1.92 15.35
C PHE A 33 -9.93 0.53 15.84
N SER A 34 -11.15 0.38 16.35
CA SER A 34 -11.67 -0.92 16.77
C SER A 34 -11.74 -1.94 15.63
N ARG A 35 -12.04 -1.52 14.40
CA ARG A 35 -12.09 -2.41 13.23
C ARG A 35 -10.68 -2.82 12.77
N ILE A 36 -9.76 -1.87 12.67
CA ILE A 36 -8.35 -2.15 12.33
C ILE A 36 -7.72 -3.06 13.39
N ARG A 37 -8.05 -2.87 14.66
CA ARG A 37 -7.64 -3.75 15.75
C ARG A 37 -8.08 -5.20 15.55
N LYS A 38 -9.30 -5.44 15.02
CA LYS A 38 -9.74 -6.81 14.67
C LYS A 38 -8.86 -7.43 13.59
N VAL A 39 -8.48 -6.67 12.56
CA VAL A 39 -7.54 -7.13 11.51
C VAL A 39 -6.18 -7.46 12.12
N ALA A 40 -5.62 -6.57 12.94
CA ALA A 40 -4.31 -6.74 13.56
C ALA A 40 -4.23 -7.96 14.50
N ARG A 41 -5.36 -8.42 15.05
CA ARG A 41 -5.43 -9.64 15.87
C ARG A 41 -5.35 -10.93 15.07
N LEU A 42 -5.64 -10.90 13.76
CA LEU A 42 -5.64 -12.10 12.93
C LEU A 42 -4.24 -12.63 12.64
N LEU A 43 -3.23 -11.76 12.69
CA LEU A 43 -1.91 -12.04 12.18
C LEU A 43 -0.86 -11.87 13.28
N PRO A 44 0.11 -12.79 13.36
CA PRO A 44 1.29 -12.62 14.20
C PRO A 44 2.06 -11.34 13.84
N ARG A 45 2.75 -10.76 14.82
CA ARG A 45 3.54 -9.54 14.65
C ARG A 45 4.59 -9.69 13.55
N SER A 46 5.24 -10.84 13.43
CA SER A 46 6.31 -11.06 12.43
C SER A 46 5.82 -10.99 10.98
N VAL A 47 4.51 -11.08 10.75
CA VAL A 47 3.94 -11.13 9.40
C VAL A 47 4.08 -9.80 8.65
N ALA A 48 4.12 -8.68 9.35
CA ALA A 48 4.14 -7.36 8.72
C ALA A 48 5.22 -6.43 9.30
N ASP A 49 5.96 -5.80 8.40
CA ASP A 49 6.96 -4.79 8.74
C ASP A 49 6.35 -3.40 8.93
N PHE A 50 5.17 -3.16 8.35
CA PHE A 50 4.46 -1.90 8.44
C PHE A 50 2.95 -2.11 8.45
N LEU A 51 2.29 -1.46 9.41
CA LEU A 51 0.85 -1.32 9.49
C LEU A 51 0.49 0.11 9.08
N GLY A 52 -0.05 0.24 7.88
CA GLY A 52 -0.49 1.48 7.27
C GLY A 52 -1.97 1.75 7.51
N PHE A 53 -2.31 3.04 7.48
CA PHE A 53 -3.63 3.61 7.63
C PHE A 53 -3.88 4.58 6.48
N GLU A 54 -5.08 4.55 5.92
CA GLU A 54 -5.52 5.49 4.88
C GLU A 54 -6.62 6.39 5.44
N CYS A 55 -6.41 7.70 5.44
CA CYS A 55 -7.43 8.67 5.83
C CYS A 55 -7.74 9.65 4.68
N ARG A 56 -8.98 10.13 4.61
CA ARG A 56 -9.37 11.20 3.66
C ARG A 56 -9.01 12.56 4.24
N LEU A 57 -8.54 13.46 3.40
CA LEU A 57 -8.00 14.77 3.80
C LEU A 57 -9.04 15.91 3.76
N GLY A 58 -10.10 15.75 2.98
CA GLY A 58 -11.20 16.73 2.91
C GLY A 58 -12.03 16.80 4.19
N GLU A 59 -13.10 17.62 4.14
CA GLU A 59 -14.04 17.77 5.25
C GLU A 59 -14.82 16.47 5.53
N GLY A 60 -15.23 16.32 6.79
CA GLY A 60 -16.03 15.20 7.27
C GLY A 60 -15.21 14.08 7.91
N ASP A 61 -15.90 13.33 8.78
CA ASP A 61 -15.44 12.07 9.31
C ASP A 61 -15.64 10.98 8.26
N SER A 62 -14.55 10.30 7.93
CA SER A 62 -14.56 9.20 6.98
C SER A 62 -13.89 7.98 7.59
N PRO A 63 -14.36 6.76 7.27
CA PRO A 63 -13.70 5.55 7.71
C PRO A 63 -12.22 5.52 7.28
N THR A 64 -11.36 5.09 8.19
CA THR A 64 -9.92 4.88 7.96
C THR A 64 -9.67 3.41 7.63
N ASP A 65 -9.16 3.14 6.43
CA ASP A 65 -8.78 1.79 5.99
C ASP A 65 -7.38 1.42 6.51
N CYS A 66 -7.01 0.13 6.51
CA CYS A 66 -5.66 -0.30 6.89
C CYS A 66 -5.00 -1.19 5.85
N ALA A 67 -3.67 -1.14 5.82
CA ALA A 67 -2.84 -1.93 4.94
C ALA A 67 -1.69 -2.58 5.72
N LEU A 68 -1.29 -3.79 5.35
CA LEU A 68 -0.17 -4.52 5.97
C LEU A 68 0.88 -4.78 4.92
N ASN A 69 2.09 -4.23 5.10
CA ASN A 69 3.23 -4.57 4.26
C ASN A 69 3.92 -5.82 4.79
N LEU A 70 3.97 -6.87 3.99
CA LEU A 70 4.41 -8.17 4.48
C LEU A 70 5.93 -8.32 4.54
N THR A 71 6.38 -9.14 5.47
CA THR A 71 7.75 -9.65 5.52
C THR A 71 7.86 -10.95 4.70
N ALA A 72 9.09 -11.42 4.48
CA ALA A 72 9.30 -12.76 3.90
C ALA A 72 8.67 -13.87 4.76
N ASP A 73 8.72 -13.74 6.09
CA ASP A 73 8.09 -14.68 7.01
C ASP A 73 6.56 -14.58 6.95
N GLY A 74 6.02 -13.37 6.79
CA GLY A 74 4.60 -13.15 6.56
C GLY A 74 4.07 -13.82 5.29
N ALA A 75 4.84 -13.73 4.19
CA ALA A 75 4.51 -14.43 2.96
C ALA A 75 4.59 -15.96 3.13
N ARG A 76 5.59 -16.50 3.84
CA ARG A 76 5.66 -17.93 4.18
C ARG A 76 4.47 -18.38 5.04
N PHE A 77 4.09 -17.58 6.02
CA PHE A 77 2.93 -17.82 6.87
C PHE A 77 1.67 -17.95 6.03
N LEU A 78 1.41 -16.99 5.15
CA LEU A 78 0.23 -17.01 4.28
C LEU A 78 0.30 -18.11 3.21
N ALA A 79 1.49 -18.54 2.78
CA ALA A 79 1.66 -19.70 1.91
C ALA A 79 1.37 -21.04 2.63
N GLY A 80 1.31 -21.05 3.96
CA GLY A 80 1.23 -22.27 4.77
C GLY A 80 2.58 -22.99 4.92
N GLN A 81 3.69 -22.27 4.76
CA GLN A 81 5.08 -22.76 4.83
C GLN A 81 5.82 -22.23 6.07
N HIS A 82 5.09 -21.95 7.15
CA HIS A 82 5.63 -21.42 8.41
C HIS A 82 5.32 -22.38 9.56
N ASP A 83 6.12 -22.33 10.62
CA ASP A 83 5.96 -23.18 11.82
C ASP A 83 4.66 -22.89 12.59
N LEU A 84 4.07 -21.71 12.38
CA LEU A 84 2.78 -21.33 12.96
C LEU A 84 1.63 -21.77 12.05
N PRO A 85 0.60 -22.43 12.59
CA PRO A 85 -0.56 -22.83 11.81
C PRO A 85 -1.38 -21.60 11.41
N LEU A 86 -1.97 -21.66 10.21
CA LEU A 86 -2.97 -20.68 9.79
C LEU A 86 -4.24 -20.84 10.63
N PRO A 87 -4.75 -19.77 11.28
CA PRO A 87 -6.02 -19.80 12.00
C PRO A 87 -7.20 -20.15 11.09
N ASP A 88 -8.23 -20.79 11.65
CA ASP A 88 -9.45 -21.14 10.88
C ASP A 88 -10.18 -19.91 10.33
N THR A 89 -10.03 -18.75 10.99
CA THR A 89 -10.55 -17.46 10.51
C THR A 89 -9.96 -17.04 9.16
N LEU A 90 -8.80 -17.57 8.77
CA LEU A 90 -8.16 -17.32 7.47
C LEU A 90 -8.51 -18.40 6.42
N ARG A 91 -9.54 -19.23 6.66
CA ARG A 91 -9.96 -20.27 5.70
C ARG A 91 -11.09 -19.86 4.77
N THR A 92 -11.52 -18.60 4.78
CA THR A 92 -12.51 -18.09 3.82
C THR A 92 -11.98 -18.12 2.40
N GLU A 93 -12.87 -18.06 1.41
CA GLU A 93 -12.50 -18.07 -0.01
C GLU A 93 -11.48 -16.97 -0.37
N SER A 94 -11.68 -15.75 0.14
CA SER A 94 -10.77 -14.62 -0.10
C SER A 94 -9.35 -14.90 0.38
N TRP A 95 -9.21 -15.44 1.59
CA TRP A 95 -7.92 -15.81 2.16
C TRP A 95 -7.28 -17.03 1.47
N GLN A 96 -8.07 -18.00 1.01
CA GLN A 96 -7.55 -19.13 0.22
C GLN A 96 -6.95 -18.68 -1.13
N ARG A 97 -7.51 -17.63 -1.75
CA ARG A 97 -6.91 -17.01 -2.96
C ARG A 97 -5.57 -16.35 -2.64
N VAL A 98 -5.49 -15.61 -1.52
CA VAL A 98 -4.23 -15.02 -1.03
C VAL A 98 -3.19 -16.11 -0.74
N GLN A 99 -3.58 -17.23 -0.12
CA GLN A 99 -2.68 -18.36 0.12
C GLN A 99 -2.13 -18.95 -1.19
N ARG A 100 -3.00 -19.23 -2.17
CA ARG A 100 -2.58 -19.72 -3.50
C ARG A 100 -1.66 -18.75 -4.22
N PHE A 101 -1.89 -17.44 -4.08
CA PHE A 101 -0.98 -16.43 -4.58
C PHE A 101 0.41 -16.57 -3.96
N TYR A 102 0.53 -16.63 -2.63
CA TYR A 102 1.86 -16.73 -2.02
C TYR A 102 2.57 -18.05 -2.36
N GLN A 103 1.84 -19.17 -2.47
CA GLN A 103 2.41 -20.42 -2.95
C GLN A 103 3.04 -20.27 -4.34
N ALA A 104 2.32 -19.68 -5.30
CA ALA A 104 2.85 -19.42 -6.63
C ALA A 104 3.96 -18.35 -6.64
N TRP A 105 3.83 -17.31 -5.80
CA TRP A 105 4.79 -16.21 -5.69
C TRP A 105 6.15 -16.70 -5.21
N GLY A 106 6.19 -17.58 -4.22
CA GLY A 106 7.41 -18.12 -3.64
C GLY A 106 8.33 -18.81 -4.65
N GLU A 107 7.76 -19.38 -5.71
CA GLU A 107 8.49 -20.10 -6.76
C GLU A 107 9.15 -19.17 -7.80
N THR A 108 8.78 -17.89 -7.81
CA THR A 108 9.18 -16.94 -8.87
C THR A 108 10.53 -16.25 -8.62
N ARG A 109 11.09 -16.38 -7.43
CA ARG A 109 12.34 -15.70 -7.06
C ARG A 109 13.13 -16.53 -6.06
N GLU A 110 14.46 -16.44 -6.13
CA GLU A 110 15.36 -17.07 -5.17
C GLU A 110 16.21 -16.00 -4.47
N PRO A 111 16.26 -15.98 -3.12
CA PRO A 111 15.49 -16.83 -2.20
C PRO A 111 13.97 -16.58 -2.27
N ALA A 112 13.17 -17.61 -2.01
CA ALA A 112 11.73 -17.49 -1.95
C ALA A 112 11.28 -16.35 -1.01
N TYR A 113 10.35 -15.54 -1.48
CA TYR A 113 9.74 -14.41 -0.76
C TYR A 113 10.67 -13.25 -0.40
N VAL A 114 11.88 -13.18 -0.96
CA VAL A 114 12.82 -12.06 -0.70
C VAL A 114 12.22 -10.68 -1.03
N ASP A 115 11.22 -10.63 -1.91
CA ASP A 115 10.50 -9.42 -2.29
C ASP A 115 9.07 -9.32 -1.74
N ALA A 116 8.75 -10.09 -0.69
CA ALA A 116 7.47 -9.98 -0.01
C ALA A 116 7.20 -8.57 0.54
N GLY A 117 8.26 -7.79 0.82
CA GLY A 117 8.17 -6.36 1.17
C GLY A 117 7.53 -5.48 0.09
N ALA A 118 7.27 -6.01 -1.09
CA ALA A 118 6.52 -5.33 -2.15
C ALA A 118 5.03 -5.71 -2.20
N THR A 119 4.57 -6.50 -1.23
CA THR A 119 3.18 -6.96 -1.14
C THR A 119 2.45 -6.28 0.01
N TRP A 120 1.17 -6.06 -0.20
CA TRP A 120 0.29 -5.36 0.73
C TRP A 120 -1.04 -6.09 0.84
N LEU A 121 -1.48 -6.37 2.08
CA LEU A 121 -2.86 -6.73 2.35
C LEU A 121 -3.63 -5.48 2.78
N GLU A 122 -4.65 -5.09 2.01
CA GLU A 122 -5.51 -3.95 2.34
C GLU A 122 -6.87 -4.41 2.85
N PHE A 123 -7.45 -3.69 3.81
CA PHE A 123 -8.72 -4.01 4.43
C PHE A 123 -9.62 -2.78 4.48
N ASP A 124 -10.81 -2.92 3.89
CA ASP A 124 -11.83 -1.89 3.92
C ASP A 124 -12.45 -1.80 5.32
N SER A 125 -12.39 -0.62 5.90
CA SER A 125 -12.92 -0.35 7.24
C SER A 125 -14.44 -0.30 7.32
N THR A 126 -15.15 -0.49 6.21
CA THR A 126 -16.61 -0.56 6.16
C THR A 126 -17.15 -1.99 6.27
N SER A 127 -16.29 -2.99 6.12
CA SER A 127 -16.68 -4.40 6.27
C SER A 127 -16.59 -4.85 7.73
N ASP A 128 -17.60 -5.58 8.20
CA ASP A 128 -17.57 -6.21 9.53
C ASP A 128 -16.68 -7.46 9.55
N GLU A 129 -16.52 -8.11 8.39
CA GLU A 129 -15.62 -9.25 8.19
C GLU A 129 -14.32 -8.78 7.53
N PRO A 130 -13.14 -9.09 8.09
CA PRO A 130 -11.84 -8.69 7.56
C PRO A 130 -11.48 -9.51 6.31
N ARG A 131 -11.91 -9.01 5.15
CA ARG A 131 -11.59 -9.57 3.84
C ARG A 131 -10.36 -8.86 3.26
N PRO A 132 -9.29 -9.58 2.89
CA PRO A 132 -8.11 -8.97 2.33
C PRO A 132 -8.36 -8.58 0.87
N ASN A 133 -7.89 -7.39 0.51
CA ASN A 133 -7.47 -7.05 -0.83
C ASN A 133 -5.96 -7.28 -0.91
N LEU A 134 -5.41 -7.55 -2.09
CA LEU A 134 -4.00 -7.85 -2.26
C LEU A 134 -3.41 -6.93 -3.31
N LEU A 135 -2.30 -6.26 -2.97
CA LEU A 135 -1.47 -5.53 -3.92
C LEU A 135 -0.06 -6.11 -3.91
N PHE A 136 0.60 -6.17 -5.05
CA PHE A 136 1.96 -6.70 -5.17
C PHE A 136 2.77 -5.96 -6.23
N GLY A 137 4.04 -5.70 -5.95
CA GLY A 137 4.99 -5.12 -6.89
C GLY A 137 5.24 -6.02 -8.09
N TYR A 138 5.39 -5.46 -9.29
CA TYR A 138 5.59 -6.23 -10.51
C TYR A 138 6.61 -5.51 -11.39
N TRP A 139 7.71 -6.19 -11.72
CA TRP A 139 8.83 -5.61 -12.45
C TRP A 139 9.17 -6.50 -13.65
N PRO A 140 8.49 -6.32 -14.79
CA PRO A 140 8.66 -7.20 -15.95
C PRO A 140 10.07 -7.15 -16.56
N GLY A 141 10.87 -6.12 -16.25
CA GLY A 141 12.25 -5.96 -16.71
C GLY A 141 13.32 -6.66 -15.86
N GLN A 142 12.98 -7.12 -14.65
CA GLN A 142 13.98 -7.69 -13.72
C GLN A 142 14.26 -9.16 -14.02
N LYS A 143 15.49 -9.46 -14.44
CA LYS A 143 15.92 -10.80 -14.92
C LYS A 143 15.93 -11.88 -13.84
N ASP A 144 16.09 -11.50 -12.58
CA ASP A 144 16.09 -12.41 -11.42
C ASP A 144 14.67 -12.76 -10.95
N ILE A 145 13.64 -12.15 -11.54
CA ILE A 145 12.24 -12.38 -11.24
C ILE A 145 11.58 -13.16 -12.39
N ARG A 146 11.13 -14.38 -12.11
CA ARG A 146 10.45 -15.28 -13.07
C ARG A 146 8.95 -14.97 -13.14
N ARG A 147 8.59 -13.72 -13.45
CA ARG A 147 7.20 -13.25 -13.57
C ARG A 147 6.97 -12.60 -14.94
N PRO A 148 6.97 -13.38 -16.04
CA PRO A 148 6.62 -12.84 -17.35
C PRO A 148 5.17 -12.33 -17.35
N LEU A 149 4.83 -11.47 -18.31
CA LEU A 149 3.48 -10.91 -18.41
C LEU A 149 2.40 -11.98 -18.60
N SER A 150 2.71 -13.08 -19.28
CA SER A 150 1.80 -14.24 -19.39
C SER A 150 1.50 -14.88 -18.03
N TRP A 151 2.49 -15.00 -17.13
CA TRP A 151 2.25 -15.51 -15.77
C TRP A 151 1.26 -14.61 -15.02
N LEU A 152 1.40 -13.30 -15.14
CA LEU A 152 0.50 -12.34 -14.50
C LEU A 152 -0.93 -12.44 -15.06
N VAL A 153 -1.08 -12.38 -16.38
CA VAL A 153 -2.37 -12.25 -17.08
C VAL A 153 -3.11 -13.59 -17.19
N GLU A 154 -2.40 -14.70 -17.41
CA GLU A 154 -3.01 -16.01 -17.65
C GLU A 154 -3.18 -16.84 -16.38
N SER A 155 -2.38 -16.57 -15.34
CA SER A 155 -2.40 -17.36 -14.09
C SER A 155 -2.84 -16.55 -12.88
N ILE A 156 -2.09 -15.50 -12.53
CA ILE A 156 -2.26 -14.83 -11.24
C ILE A 156 -3.55 -14.03 -11.14
N ILE A 157 -3.82 -13.15 -12.11
CA ILE A 157 -5.02 -12.32 -12.07
C ILE A 157 -6.30 -13.19 -12.11
N PRO A 158 -6.46 -14.17 -13.02
CA PRO A 158 -7.61 -15.07 -13.01
C PRO A 158 -7.80 -15.82 -11.69
N MET A 159 -6.72 -16.33 -11.11
CA MET A 159 -6.76 -17.07 -9.85
C MET A 159 -7.24 -16.19 -8.68
N LEU A 160 -6.79 -14.93 -8.62
CA LEU A 160 -7.17 -13.98 -7.58
C LEU A 160 -8.59 -13.41 -7.79
N LEU A 161 -9.02 -13.18 -9.03
CA LEU A 161 -10.41 -12.79 -9.34
C LEU A 161 -11.39 -13.96 -9.18
N GLY A 162 -10.90 -15.20 -9.30
CA GLY A 162 -11.70 -16.42 -9.28
C GLY A 162 -12.41 -16.71 -10.61
N THR A 163 -12.09 -15.97 -11.68
CA THR A 163 -12.69 -16.13 -13.01
C THR A 163 -11.64 -15.93 -14.10
N PRO A 164 -11.79 -16.56 -15.27
CA PRO A 164 -10.98 -16.24 -16.44
C PRO A 164 -11.14 -14.78 -16.88
N LEU A 165 -10.08 -14.18 -17.43
CA LEU A 165 -10.13 -12.86 -18.04
C LEU A 165 -10.69 -12.92 -19.45
N THR A 166 -11.59 -12.00 -19.81
CA THR A 166 -12.03 -11.83 -21.19
C THR A 166 -10.93 -11.22 -22.06
N GLN A 167 -11.03 -11.41 -23.38
CA GLN A 167 -10.04 -10.89 -24.32
C GLN A 167 -9.90 -9.35 -24.22
N ALA A 168 -11.02 -8.64 -24.04
CA ALA A 168 -11.02 -7.18 -23.88
C ALA A 168 -10.22 -6.75 -22.64
N PHE A 169 -10.40 -7.44 -21.51
CA PHE A 169 -9.63 -7.17 -20.30
C PHE A 169 -8.14 -7.42 -20.53
N GLN A 170 -7.76 -8.59 -21.05
CA GLN A 170 -6.36 -8.90 -21.35
C GLN A 170 -5.73 -7.84 -22.26
N SER A 171 -6.41 -7.47 -23.36
CA SER A 171 -5.93 -6.43 -24.27
C SER A 171 -5.77 -5.06 -23.61
N ASN A 172 -6.64 -4.67 -22.69
CA ASN A 172 -6.49 -3.41 -21.96
C ASN A 172 -5.30 -3.44 -20.99
N LEU A 173 -5.07 -4.55 -20.27
CA LEU A 173 -3.90 -4.71 -19.42
C LEU A 173 -2.60 -4.63 -20.22
N LEU A 174 -2.51 -5.41 -21.30
CA LEU A 174 -1.34 -5.41 -22.20
C LEU A 174 -1.07 -4.01 -22.74
N ARG A 175 -2.11 -3.31 -23.21
CA ARG A 175 -1.98 -1.92 -23.68
C ARG A 175 -1.42 -1.00 -22.60
N CYS A 176 -1.81 -1.16 -21.34
CA CYS A 176 -1.28 -0.33 -20.26
C CYS A 176 0.22 -0.54 -20.04
N PHE A 177 0.71 -1.79 -20.08
CA PHE A 177 2.13 -2.10 -19.96
C PHE A 177 2.92 -1.65 -21.20
N GLU A 178 2.45 -1.97 -22.41
CA GLU A 178 3.14 -1.66 -23.67
C GLU A 178 3.21 -0.16 -23.96
N ALA A 179 2.22 0.61 -23.52
CA ALA A 179 2.17 2.05 -23.72
C ALA A 179 3.07 2.82 -22.75
N CYS A 180 3.66 2.17 -21.74
CA CYS A 180 4.44 2.83 -20.71
C CYS A 180 5.62 3.63 -21.31
N PRO A 181 5.93 4.81 -20.77
CA PRO A 181 7.11 5.55 -21.16
C PRO A 181 8.41 4.74 -20.96
N PRO A 182 9.48 5.03 -21.72
CA PRO A 182 10.79 4.47 -21.44
C PRO A 182 11.23 4.78 -19.99
N GLY A 183 11.77 3.78 -19.30
CA GLY A 183 12.20 3.91 -17.90
C GLY A 183 11.09 3.64 -16.87
N THR A 184 9.88 3.29 -17.30
CA THR A 184 8.80 2.87 -16.41
C THR A 184 8.73 1.35 -16.32
N ASP A 185 9.31 0.77 -15.28
CA ASP A 185 9.26 -0.66 -14.98
C ASP A 185 8.84 -1.01 -13.54
N ASP A 186 8.50 -0.01 -12.73
CA ASP A 186 7.96 -0.18 -11.37
C ASP A 186 6.43 -0.13 -11.38
N PHE A 187 5.81 -1.31 -11.26
CA PHE A 187 4.37 -1.45 -11.18
C PHE A 187 3.94 -2.01 -9.83
N GLN A 188 2.72 -1.70 -9.43
CA GLN A 188 2.01 -2.48 -8.43
C GLN A 188 0.65 -2.89 -8.97
N VAL A 189 0.31 -4.16 -8.77
CA VAL A 189 -0.93 -4.76 -9.24
C VAL A 189 -1.81 -5.04 -8.03
N GLY A 190 -2.99 -4.44 -7.99
CA GLY A 190 -3.94 -4.53 -6.91
C GLY A 190 -5.24 -5.22 -7.29
N LEU A 191 -5.67 -6.19 -6.48
CA LEU A 191 -6.92 -6.90 -6.64
C LEU A 191 -7.78 -6.70 -5.40
N MET A 192 -8.97 -6.14 -5.63
CA MET A 192 -9.95 -5.90 -4.59
C MET A 192 -10.73 -7.18 -4.29
N ILE A 193 -10.03 -8.24 -3.84
CA ILE A 193 -10.57 -9.60 -3.64
C ILE A 193 -11.79 -9.59 -2.71
N GLY A 194 -11.84 -8.66 -1.74
CA GLY A 194 -12.98 -8.49 -0.84
C GLY A 194 -14.22 -7.89 -1.49
N ARG A 195 -14.14 -7.42 -2.74
CA ARG A 195 -15.20 -6.72 -3.48
C ARG A 195 -15.63 -7.50 -4.71
N SER A 196 -16.88 -7.33 -5.13
CA SER A 196 -17.42 -7.91 -6.37
C SER A 196 -17.10 -7.03 -7.59
N ILE A 197 -15.81 -6.76 -7.83
CA ILE A 197 -15.35 -5.94 -8.97
C ILE A 197 -14.45 -6.77 -9.87
N GLN A 198 -14.77 -6.80 -11.17
CA GLN A 198 -13.97 -7.44 -12.21
C GLN A 198 -13.00 -6.42 -12.84
N ALA A 199 -12.07 -5.94 -12.02
CA ALA A 199 -11.03 -5.02 -12.43
C ALA A 199 -9.77 -5.20 -11.57
N VAL A 200 -8.63 -4.83 -12.14
CA VAL A 200 -7.33 -4.74 -11.48
C VAL A 200 -6.98 -3.27 -11.32
N ARG A 201 -6.53 -2.90 -10.13
CA ARG A 201 -5.85 -1.63 -9.93
C ARG A 201 -4.41 -1.77 -10.42
N LEU A 202 -4.06 -1.08 -11.50
CA LEU A 202 -2.69 -0.95 -11.96
C LEU A 202 -2.12 0.37 -11.47
N CYS A 203 -1.13 0.29 -10.59
CA CYS A 203 -0.29 1.41 -10.19
C CYS A 203 0.93 1.42 -11.12
N VAL A 204 1.16 2.53 -11.80
CA VAL A 204 2.33 2.77 -12.63
C VAL A 204 3.16 3.88 -11.99
N PHE A 205 4.33 3.55 -11.46
CA PHE A 205 5.21 4.48 -10.77
C PHE A 205 6.26 5.07 -11.70
N ASP A 206 7.04 6.02 -11.19
CA ASP A 206 8.15 6.66 -11.90
C ASP A 206 7.77 7.32 -13.24
N ILE A 207 6.51 7.76 -13.37
CA ILE A 207 6.09 8.55 -14.52
C ILE A 207 6.45 10.02 -14.30
N ALA A 208 7.19 10.57 -15.25
CA ALA A 208 7.45 12.01 -15.30
C ALA A 208 6.12 12.79 -15.46
N PRO A 209 5.86 13.84 -14.65
CA PRO A 209 4.58 14.54 -14.64
C PRO A 209 4.11 15.07 -16.00
N ASP A 210 5.04 15.53 -16.85
CA ASP A 210 4.77 16.05 -18.18
C ASP A 210 4.39 14.95 -19.21
N VAL A 211 4.81 13.72 -18.95
CA VAL A 211 4.53 12.54 -19.81
C VAL A 211 3.20 11.88 -19.45
N ALA A 212 2.75 11.97 -18.20
CA ALA A 212 1.55 11.29 -17.71
C ALA A 212 0.29 11.51 -18.57
N PRO A 213 -0.07 12.73 -19.01
CA PRO A 213 -1.26 12.92 -19.83
C PRO A 213 -1.19 12.21 -21.19
N ALA A 214 -0.02 12.24 -21.85
CA ALA A 214 0.17 11.58 -23.14
C ALA A 214 0.10 10.05 -23.01
N TYR A 215 0.56 9.50 -21.89
CA TYR A 215 0.38 8.08 -21.56
C TYR A 215 -1.11 7.72 -21.42
N LEU A 216 -1.89 8.51 -20.67
CA LEU A 216 -3.33 8.29 -20.48
C LEU A 216 -4.10 8.34 -21.80
N GLU A 217 -3.78 9.28 -22.68
CA GLU A 217 -4.35 9.36 -24.03
C GLU A 217 -4.02 8.10 -24.85
N ARG A 218 -2.77 7.63 -24.81
CA ARG A 218 -2.28 6.47 -25.57
C ARG A 218 -2.97 5.17 -25.16
N ILE A 219 -3.24 4.97 -23.87
CA ILE A 219 -3.98 3.78 -23.40
C ILE A 219 -5.49 3.89 -23.67
N GLY A 220 -5.96 5.07 -24.09
CA GLY A 220 -7.36 5.35 -24.39
C GLY A 220 -8.21 5.68 -23.17
N TRP A 221 -7.60 6.17 -22.08
CA TRP A 221 -8.32 6.58 -20.87
C TRP A 221 -9.27 7.74 -21.17
N LYS A 222 -10.51 7.64 -20.67
CA LYS A 222 -11.62 8.56 -20.99
C LYS A 222 -11.99 9.52 -19.86
N GLY A 223 -11.12 9.68 -18.86
CA GLY A 223 -11.35 10.60 -17.76
C GLY A 223 -10.97 12.05 -18.05
N PRO A 224 -11.06 12.94 -17.05
CA PRO A 224 -10.91 14.38 -17.23
C PRO A 224 -9.43 14.80 -17.37
N LEU A 225 -8.87 14.75 -18.57
CA LEU A 225 -7.45 15.07 -18.83
C LEU A 225 -7.05 16.50 -18.44
N ASP A 226 -7.95 17.47 -18.58
CA ASP A 226 -7.68 18.87 -18.19
C ASP A 226 -7.48 18.98 -16.67
N GLU A 227 -8.32 18.28 -15.89
CA GLU A 227 -8.15 18.20 -14.43
C GLU A 227 -6.85 17.49 -14.06
N VAL A 228 -6.47 16.43 -14.80
CA VAL A 228 -5.18 15.76 -14.60
C VAL A 228 -4.02 16.74 -14.79
N ARG A 229 -4.01 17.50 -15.89
CA ARG A 229 -2.96 18.48 -16.18
C ARG A 229 -2.87 19.56 -15.09
N GLN A 230 -4.01 20.05 -14.62
CA GLN A 230 -4.06 21.04 -13.54
C GLN A 230 -3.44 20.52 -12.24
N HIS A 231 -3.81 19.30 -11.82
CA HIS A 231 -3.29 18.72 -10.58
C HIS A 231 -1.81 18.33 -10.69
N LEU A 232 -1.37 17.84 -11.85
CA LEU A 232 0.05 17.58 -12.10
C LEU A 232 0.87 18.87 -12.03
N ALA A 233 0.41 19.95 -12.66
CA ALA A 233 1.10 21.24 -12.59
C ALA A 233 1.22 21.77 -11.15
N ALA A 234 0.21 21.52 -10.32
CA ALA A 234 0.21 21.90 -8.91
C ALA A 234 1.15 21.04 -8.04
N LEU A 235 1.21 19.72 -8.27
CA LEU A 235 1.91 18.78 -7.39
C LEU A 235 3.34 18.46 -7.83
N ALA A 236 3.62 18.49 -9.14
CA ALA A 236 4.94 18.16 -9.71
C ALA A 236 6.12 18.96 -9.13
N PRO A 237 6.01 20.26 -8.83
CA PRO A 237 7.12 21.02 -8.24
C PRO A 237 7.55 20.52 -6.85
N HIS A 238 6.79 19.62 -6.25
CA HIS A 238 6.99 19.14 -4.88
C HIS A 238 7.21 17.62 -4.82
N ALA A 239 7.44 16.97 -5.96
CA ALA A 239 7.63 15.53 -6.06
C ALA A 239 8.78 15.20 -7.02
N ASP A 240 9.37 14.03 -6.87
CA ASP A 240 10.38 13.52 -7.80
C ASP A 240 9.74 12.75 -8.96
N PHE A 241 8.60 12.10 -8.71
CA PHE A 241 7.84 11.34 -9.72
C PHE A 241 6.33 11.33 -9.42
N MET A 242 5.54 10.81 -10.36
CA MET A 242 4.12 10.56 -10.20
C MET A 242 3.80 9.07 -10.33
N GLY A 243 3.08 8.55 -9.34
CA GLY A 243 2.34 7.30 -9.46
C GLY A 243 0.96 7.53 -10.07
N LEU A 244 0.59 6.73 -11.06
CA LEU A 244 -0.75 6.71 -11.65
C LEU A 244 -1.48 5.43 -11.21
N HIS A 245 -2.67 5.58 -10.62
CA HIS A 245 -3.48 4.44 -10.16
C HIS A 245 -4.73 4.33 -11.04
N LEU A 246 -4.73 3.34 -11.91
CA LEU A 246 -5.77 3.07 -12.91
C LEU A 246 -6.55 1.84 -12.51
N ASP A 247 -7.85 1.82 -12.78
CA ASP A 247 -8.64 0.60 -12.72
C ASP A 247 -8.85 0.07 -14.15
N VAL A 248 -8.39 -1.15 -14.37
CA VAL A 248 -8.38 -1.82 -15.66
C VAL A 248 -9.29 -3.05 -15.58
N GLY A 249 -10.32 -3.09 -16.41
CA GLY A 249 -11.16 -4.27 -16.64
C GLY A 249 -11.41 -4.46 -18.14
N GLU A 250 -12.60 -4.92 -18.52
CA GLU A 250 -13.04 -4.93 -19.93
C GLU A 250 -13.03 -3.52 -20.57
N GLN A 251 -13.12 -2.50 -19.71
CA GLN A 251 -12.89 -1.10 -20.03
C GLN A 251 -11.86 -0.50 -19.07
N LEU A 252 -11.24 0.61 -19.47
CA LEU A 252 -10.51 1.47 -18.56
C LEU A 252 -11.49 2.38 -17.83
N TYR A 253 -11.55 2.27 -16.51
CA TYR A 253 -12.47 3.07 -15.72
C TYR A 253 -11.97 4.52 -15.62
N PRO A 254 -12.87 5.51 -15.62
CA PRO A 254 -12.52 6.93 -15.73
C PRO A 254 -12.00 7.55 -14.42
N GLN A 255 -11.81 6.75 -13.37
CA GLN A 255 -11.18 7.20 -12.13
C GLN A 255 -9.65 7.09 -12.26
N LEU A 256 -8.93 8.10 -11.78
CA LEU A 256 -7.47 8.09 -11.71
C LEU A 256 -7.01 8.52 -10.32
N GLY A 257 -6.04 7.79 -9.75
CA GLY A 257 -5.25 8.28 -8.63
C GLY A 257 -3.93 8.89 -9.09
N LEU A 258 -3.57 10.04 -8.56
CA LEU A 258 -2.26 10.68 -8.70
C LEU A 258 -1.53 10.59 -7.36
N GLU A 259 -0.33 10.04 -7.35
CA GLU A 259 0.52 9.87 -6.17
C GLU A 259 1.84 10.61 -6.36
N PRO A 260 2.00 11.84 -5.84
CA PRO A 260 3.28 12.53 -5.86
C PRO A 260 4.27 11.83 -4.93
N GLY A 261 5.35 11.29 -5.50
CA GLY A 261 6.34 10.47 -4.81
C GLY A 261 7.69 11.16 -4.60
N PHE A 262 8.51 10.55 -3.73
CA PHE A 262 9.91 10.94 -3.51
C PHE A 262 10.83 9.76 -3.77
N VAL A 263 12.00 10.00 -4.35
CA VAL A 263 13.05 8.99 -4.60
C VAL A 263 13.80 8.71 -3.30
N ALA A 264 13.13 7.99 -2.39
CA ALA A 264 13.69 7.44 -1.17
C ALA A 264 12.70 6.43 -0.57
N GLY A 265 13.20 5.50 0.25
CA GLY A 265 12.33 4.59 1.01
C GLY A 265 11.43 5.37 1.99
N PRO A 266 10.24 4.85 2.35
CA PRO A 266 9.26 5.56 3.19
C PRO A 266 9.84 6.16 4.48
N TRP A 267 10.77 5.46 5.14
CA TRP A 267 11.38 5.92 6.40
C TRP A 267 12.48 6.96 6.21
N ALA A 268 13.09 7.02 5.03
CA ALA A 268 14.10 8.02 4.69
C ALA A 268 13.48 9.33 4.20
N ARG A 269 12.17 9.35 3.92
CA ARG A 269 11.41 10.52 3.45
C ARG A 269 10.43 11.06 4.48
N GLN A 270 10.72 10.97 5.78
CA GLN A 270 9.85 11.56 6.80
C GLN A 270 9.94 13.10 6.77
N PRO A 271 8.92 13.87 7.22
CA PRO A 271 8.90 15.34 7.09
C PRO A 271 10.12 16.10 7.61
N HIS A 272 10.84 15.55 8.60
CA HIS A 272 12.08 16.15 9.13
C HIS A 272 13.32 15.92 8.24
N LEU A 273 13.25 14.96 7.31
CA LEU A 273 14.28 14.64 6.30
C LEU A 273 13.89 15.13 4.91
N GLU A 274 12.58 15.15 4.63
CA GLU A 274 12.00 15.56 3.35
C GLU A 274 11.03 16.74 3.56
N PRO A 275 11.52 18.00 3.54
CA PRO A 275 10.71 19.17 3.83
C PRO A 275 9.63 19.44 2.78
N ARG A 276 9.72 18.84 1.58
CA ARG A 276 8.70 19.00 0.53
C ARG A 276 7.34 18.42 0.93
N TRP A 277 7.27 17.55 1.95
CA TRP A 277 5.99 17.15 2.56
C TRP A 277 5.13 18.34 2.97
N HIS A 278 5.74 19.36 3.60
CA HIS A 278 5.03 20.56 4.00
C HIS A 278 4.45 21.30 2.79
N ARG A 279 5.22 21.39 1.70
CA ARG A 279 4.80 22.03 0.45
C ARG A 279 3.68 21.26 -0.24
N GLN A 280 3.75 19.93 -0.31
CA GLN A 280 2.67 19.12 -0.86
C GLN A 280 1.36 19.32 -0.06
N PHE A 281 1.41 19.29 1.28
CA PHE A 281 0.22 19.53 2.08
C PHE A 281 -0.29 20.98 1.99
N GLU A 282 0.59 21.98 1.94
CA GLU A 282 0.21 23.38 1.68
C GLU A 282 -0.54 23.50 0.35
N GLN A 283 -0.05 22.84 -0.69
CA GLN A 283 -0.71 22.81 -1.98
C GLN A 283 -2.09 22.15 -1.91
N LEU A 284 -2.21 21.00 -1.22
CA LEU A 284 -3.52 20.34 -1.04
C LEU A 284 -4.51 21.20 -0.24
N VAL A 285 -4.05 21.95 0.76
CA VAL A 285 -4.88 22.91 1.49
C VAL A 285 -5.32 24.05 0.57
N GLY A 286 -4.41 24.61 -0.22
CA GLY A 286 -4.72 25.67 -1.20
C GLY A 286 -5.72 25.22 -2.28
N LEU A 287 -5.71 23.94 -2.64
CA LEU A 287 -6.67 23.32 -3.55
C LEU A 287 -7.99 22.92 -2.87
N GLY A 288 -8.14 23.11 -1.55
CA GLY A 288 -9.32 22.68 -0.80
C GLY A 288 -9.46 21.16 -0.64
N LEU A 289 -8.42 20.39 -0.94
CA LEU A 289 -8.39 18.93 -0.86
C LEU A 289 -7.96 18.41 0.53
N CYS A 290 -7.36 19.27 1.35
CA CYS A 290 -6.94 18.98 2.70
C CYS A 290 -7.38 20.08 3.66
N THR A 291 -7.95 19.72 4.81
CA THR A 291 -8.19 20.70 5.87
C THR A 291 -6.88 21.05 6.58
N PRO A 292 -6.68 22.31 7.03
CA PRO A 292 -5.50 22.67 7.83
C PRO A 292 -5.32 21.78 9.07
N ALA A 293 -6.43 21.39 9.72
CA ALA A 293 -6.40 20.53 10.89
C ALA A 293 -5.86 19.13 10.58
N LYS A 294 -6.25 18.51 9.45
CA LYS A 294 -5.76 17.18 9.05
C LYS A 294 -4.28 17.22 8.66
N ARG A 295 -3.84 18.28 7.96
CA ARG A 295 -2.40 18.52 7.71
C ARG A 295 -1.62 18.53 9.03
N GLU A 296 -2.02 19.36 9.98
CA GLU A 296 -1.30 19.50 11.25
C GLU A 296 -1.29 18.19 12.05
N ALA A 297 -2.39 17.45 12.05
CA ALA A 297 -2.48 16.14 12.69
C ALA A 297 -1.50 15.12 12.08
N LEU A 298 -1.39 15.07 10.74
CA LEU A 298 -0.45 14.17 10.03
C LEU A 298 1.01 14.53 10.28
N LEU A 299 1.34 15.83 10.29
CA LEU A 299 2.71 16.26 10.55
C LEU A 299 3.13 15.97 12.00
N ARG A 300 2.21 16.10 12.97
CA ARG A 300 2.45 15.77 14.39
C ARG A 300 2.45 14.27 14.69
N TRP A 301 1.87 13.45 13.82
CA TRP A 301 1.86 12.00 13.99
C TRP A 301 3.28 11.40 13.98
N VAL A 302 4.18 11.99 13.21
CA VAL A 302 5.54 11.48 12.98
C VAL A 302 6.33 11.44 14.28
N GLY A 303 6.98 10.32 14.55
CA GLY A 303 7.78 10.14 15.76
C GLY A 303 8.32 8.73 15.91
N HIS A 304 8.93 8.46 17.06
CA HIS A 304 9.47 7.15 17.38
C HIS A 304 9.31 6.86 18.88
N GLN A 305 9.29 5.58 19.22
CA GLN A 305 9.38 5.11 20.60
C GLN A 305 10.16 3.79 20.66
N ARG A 306 10.97 3.62 21.69
CA ARG A 306 11.66 2.35 21.93
C ARG A 306 10.66 1.35 22.49
N ALA A 307 10.81 0.08 22.12
CA ALA A 307 10.08 -0.97 22.81
C ALA A 307 10.47 -1.01 24.30
N PRO A 308 9.59 -1.51 25.18
CA PRO A 308 9.92 -1.68 26.60
C PRO A 308 11.15 -2.58 26.79
N ALA A 309 12.04 -2.21 27.72
CA ALA A 309 13.18 -3.03 28.10
C ALA A 309 12.73 -4.41 28.63
N GLY A 310 13.43 -5.48 28.24
CA GLY A 310 13.06 -6.86 28.58
C GLY A 310 11.89 -7.43 27.77
N SER A 311 11.35 -6.69 26.79
CA SER A 311 10.42 -7.24 25.81
C SER A 311 11.16 -7.98 24.70
N ARG A 312 10.46 -8.87 23.97
CA ARG A 312 11.01 -9.53 22.77
C ARG A 312 11.50 -8.53 21.71
N ASP A 313 10.98 -7.32 21.75
CA ASP A 313 11.24 -6.27 20.77
C ASP A 313 12.19 -5.20 21.30
N GLU A 314 12.88 -5.43 22.43
CA GLU A 314 13.73 -4.42 23.10
C GLU A 314 14.80 -3.80 22.20
N ASP A 315 15.28 -4.54 21.20
CA ASP A 315 16.24 -4.07 20.19
C ASP A 315 15.58 -3.31 19.02
N LEU A 316 14.27 -3.06 19.09
CA LEU A 316 13.49 -2.43 18.04
C LEU A 316 12.95 -1.07 18.48
N VAL A 317 12.80 -0.20 17.49
CA VAL A 317 12.10 1.07 17.60
C VAL A 317 10.81 0.97 16.81
N LEU A 318 9.71 1.36 17.46
CA LEU A 318 8.44 1.60 16.78
C LEU A 318 8.46 3.01 16.20
N LEU A 319 8.49 3.09 14.89
CA LEU A 319 8.40 4.32 14.12
C LEU A 319 6.94 4.63 13.80
N ARG A 320 6.58 5.91 13.88
CA ARG A 320 5.33 6.48 13.36
C ARG A 320 5.70 7.42 12.23
N GLY A 321 5.12 7.22 11.06
CA GLY A 321 5.53 7.99 9.89
C GLY A 321 4.47 8.12 8.81
N LEU A 322 4.78 8.98 7.83
CA LEU A 322 4.03 9.14 6.59
C LEU A 322 4.57 8.18 5.51
N SER A 323 3.68 7.66 4.69
CA SER A 323 4.00 6.79 3.56
C SER A 323 3.92 7.56 2.24
N HIS A 324 2.72 8.00 1.86
CA HIS A 324 2.45 8.74 0.62
C HIS A 324 1.11 9.50 0.73
N MET A 325 0.81 10.32 -0.27
CA MET A 325 -0.51 10.95 -0.43
C MET A 325 -1.06 10.65 -1.83
N LYS A 326 -2.38 10.74 -1.99
CA LYS A 326 -3.04 10.43 -3.25
C LYS A 326 -4.17 11.40 -3.53
N VAL A 327 -4.21 11.95 -4.73
CA VAL A 327 -5.37 12.71 -5.24
C VAL A 327 -6.15 11.81 -6.20
N VAL A 328 -7.44 11.65 -5.96
CA VAL A 328 -8.35 10.85 -6.77
C VAL A 328 -9.22 11.78 -7.59
N LEU A 329 -9.15 11.60 -8.91
CA LEU A 329 -9.92 12.32 -9.91
C LEU A 329 -11.02 11.42 -10.46
N ARG A 330 -12.22 11.98 -10.65
CA ARG A 330 -13.41 11.28 -11.16
C ARG A 330 -14.19 12.22 -12.07
N ALA A 331 -14.60 11.71 -13.23
CA ALA A 331 -15.45 12.48 -14.13
C ALA A 331 -16.74 12.94 -13.42
N GLY A 332 -17.01 14.24 -13.42
CA GLY A 332 -18.23 14.84 -12.87
C GLY A 332 -18.31 14.88 -11.34
N ALA A 333 -17.22 14.62 -10.61
CA ALA A 333 -17.17 14.73 -9.16
C ALA A 333 -15.93 15.50 -8.70
N PRO A 334 -16.02 16.24 -7.57
CA PRO A 334 -14.86 16.92 -7.02
C PRO A 334 -13.70 15.96 -6.74
N ALA A 335 -12.48 16.43 -7.00
CA ALA A 335 -11.27 15.73 -6.61
C ALA A 335 -11.23 15.48 -5.10
N GLN A 336 -10.60 14.38 -4.69
CA GLN A 336 -10.48 14.00 -3.29
C GLN A 336 -9.03 13.66 -2.97
N ALA A 337 -8.52 14.07 -1.82
CA ALA A 337 -7.19 13.65 -1.37
C ALA A 337 -7.24 12.68 -0.19
N LYS A 338 -6.23 11.81 -0.14
CA LYS A 338 -5.99 10.83 0.90
C LYS A 338 -4.54 10.90 1.36
N ALA A 339 -4.29 10.60 2.63
CA ALA A 339 -2.95 10.39 3.15
C ALA A 339 -2.81 8.98 3.73
N TYR A 340 -1.63 8.42 3.51
CA TYR A 340 -1.21 7.13 4.00
C TYR A 340 -0.13 7.35 5.05
N PHE A 341 -0.36 6.86 6.25
CA PHE A 341 0.53 6.99 7.40
C PHE A 341 0.49 5.68 8.19
N GLY A 342 1.37 5.46 9.15
CA GLY A 342 1.34 4.21 9.88
C GLY A 342 2.48 4.01 10.83
N ILE A 343 2.65 2.75 11.21
CA ILE A 343 3.68 2.31 12.17
C ILE A 343 4.53 1.17 11.61
N ALA A 344 5.81 1.17 11.96
CA ALA A 344 6.74 0.10 11.63
C ALA A 344 7.70 -0.19 12.77
N HIS A 345 8.08 -1.45 12.93
CA HIS A 345 9.20 -1.81 13.79
C HIS A 345 10.48 -1.84 12.98
N ARG A 346 11.52 -1.19 13.46
CA ARG A 346 12.85 -1.22 12.84
C ARG A 346 13.91 -1.54 13.88
N PRO A 347 14.96 -2.30 13.52
CA PRO A 347 16.10 -2.48 14.40
C PRO A 347 16.65 -1.12 14.84
N LEU A 348 17.05 -1.02 16.12
CA LEU A 348 17.99 0.00 16.55
C LEU A 348 19.27 -0.24 15.76
N LEU A 349 19.56 0.63 14.80
CA LEU A 349 20.91 0.67 14.26
C LEU A 349 21.82 1.02 15.44
N ALA A 350 22.72 0.09 15.78
CA ALA A 350 23.84 0.44 16.63
C ALA A 350 24.51 1.65 15.99
N ALA A 351 24.78 2.69 16.78
CA ALA A 351 25.69 3.72 16.33
C ALA A 351 27.03 3.01 16.16
N ASP A 352 27.33 2.56 14.94
CA ASP A 352 28.66 2.08 14.61
C ASP A 352 29.61 3.21 14.96
N GLY A 353 30.45 2.94 15.96
CA GLY A 353 31.26 3.92 16.65
C GLY A 353 32.14 4.69 15.67
N VAL A 354 31.82 5.97 15.49
CA VAL A 354 32.84 6.98 15.23
C VAL A 354 33.39 7.36 16.60
N ALA A 355 34.48 6.69 16.97
CA ALA A 355 35.48 7.21 17.90
C ALA A 355 36.62 7.83 17.09
#